data_AF-A0AAD9YAN4-F1
#
_entry.id   AF-A0AAD9YAN4-F1
#
_cell.length_a   1.000
_cell.length_b   1.000
_cell.length_c   1.000
_cell.angle_alpha   90.00
_cell.angle_beta   90.00
_cell.angle_gamma   90.00
#
_symmetry.space_group_name_H-M   'P 1'
#
loop_
_entity.id
_entity.type
_entity.pdbx_description
1 polymer ?
#
loop_
_entity_poly.entity_id
_entity_poly.type
_entity_poly.pdbx_seq_one_letter_code
_entity_poly.pdbx_strand_id
1 'polypeptide(L)'
;MVTPPTAQQWEQHRSVIVDMYSRRPLKAVRAHMRETYGFLATDRMFKGRFKTWGVEKNRRHRRDAGDGGPDSREQSPAAPSQPAPLPNHLDIPSHDLHDSITARRPPPDPARAITPPEESPITNNAASEYSEALSPRPHPWPLTPATTVGDLSPTGSQDGENLTAEQTCQEIVRLASEILATLVAERRDRPAPDDHVDIYQSLHSKLRFESQLRSSLVNRQLKVGECKTVAGKTVEEMITSFHETVPIGVLSTLNQITNWTTVQELVALLIETSQTNPGTHHDFAQLIRKLRHLVFITNQEEFHSSMEMICHRLEDRVEETLGPISLVGFYLILLLNARKAKFIHKTDNKIRRKSLEITRHVQLHHEDQPKVVLDFHRYVIAYLSIVAPGEKDVLDMAEVFYKRAEEYFDLNEHVEGPHARLYYGSSCAYLAECRYVRNNTEDRHQARGLLFQSIWCYANAPWANRANAERQMKKLKEWCVEANDAERLNMLRSIEDMMEKEARQRGGPLIPRAAAT
;
A
#
# COMPACT_ATOMS: atom_id res chain seq x y z
N MET A 1 5.36 40.75 16.25
CA MET A 1 6.46 39.78 16.47
C MET A 1 6.06 38.91 17.66
N VAL A 2 6.01 37.58 17.50
CA VAL A 2 5.58 36.66 18.55
C VAL A 2 6.80 36.25 19.37
N THR A 3 6.81 36.58 20.66
CA THR A 3 7.92 36.25 21.56
C THR A 3 7.84 34.77 21.94
N PRO A 4 8.89 33.96 21.69
CA PRO A 4 8.89 32.55 22.09
C PRO A 4 8.90 32.40 23.62
N PRO A 5 8.30 31.34 24.20
CA PRO A 5 8.22 31.18 25.65
C PRO A 5 9.60 30.91 26.26
N THR A 6 9.88 31.56 27.38
CA THR A 6 11.16 31.42 28.11
C THR A 6 11.25 30.08 28.82
N ALA A 7 12.47 29.65 29.16
CA ALA A 7 12.71 28.36 29.84
C ALA A 7 11.95 28.23 31.17
N GLN A 8 11.75 29.35 31.89
CA GLN A 8 11.00 29.40 33.14
C GLN A 8 9.50 29.14 32.92
N GLN A 9 8.92 29.69 31.85
CA GLN A 9 7.51 29.44 31.49
C GLN A 9 7.28 27.99 31.07
N TRP A 10 8.27 27.35 30.43
CA TRP A 10 8.20 25.93 30.10
C TRP A 10 8.15 25.06 31.35
N GLU A 11 8.94 25.36 32.38
CA GLU A 11 8.95 24.57 33.62
C GLU A 11 7.69 24.81 34.45
N GLN A 12 7.19 26.05 34.49
CA GLN A 12 5.94 26.38 35.18
C GLN A 12 4.74 25.60 34.64
N HIS A 13 4.67 25.38 33.33
CA HIS A 13 3.57 24.66 32.68
C HIS A 13 3.88 23.18 32.40
N ARG A 14 5.03 22.67 32.86
CA ARG A 14 5.49 21.31 32.52
C ARG A 14 4.47 20.24 32.90
N SER A 15 3.97 20.25 34.14
CA SER A 15 3.02 19.24 34.63
C SER A 15 1.73 19.22 33.80
N VAL A 16 1.18 20.39 33.48
CA VAL A 16 -0.04 20.55 32.68
C VAL A 16 0.17 20.07 31.24
N ILE A 17 1.28 20.48 30.60
CA ILE A 17 1.60 20.09 29.22
C ILE A 17 1.79 18.57 29.12
N VAL A 18 2.45 17.95 30.11
CA VAL A 18 2.73 16.51 30.13
C VAL A 18 1.46 15.70 30.38
N ASP A 19 0.64 16.06 31.37
CA ASP A 19 -0.64 15.37 31.62
C ASP A 19 -1.56 15.46 30.39
N MET A 20 -1.66 16.64 29.79
CA MET A 20 -2.44 16.82 28.57
C MET A 20 -1.91 16.01 27.38
N TYR A 21 -0.60 15.96 27.19
CA TYR A 21 0.01 15.21 26.08
C TYR A 21 -0.17 13.70 26.22
N SER A 22 -0.26 13.20 27.45
CA SER A 22 -0.58 11.79 27.71
C SER A 22 -1.97 11.43 27.16
N ARG A 23 -2.97 12.30 27.34
CA ARG A 23 -4.37 12.04 26.98
C ARG A 23 -4.79 12.54 25.61
N ARG A 24 -4.10 13.54 25.03
CA ARG A 24 -4.51 14.24 23.81
C ARG A 24 -3.38 14.31 22.77
N PRO A 25 -3.67 14.47 21.46
CA PRO A 25 -2.64 14.65 20.45
C PRO A 25 -1.97 16.04 20.56
N LEU A 26 -0.73 16.15 20.09
CA LEU A 26 0.08 17.38 20.19
C LEU A 26 -0.63 18.64 19.65
N LYS A 27 -1.38 18.49 18.54
CA LYS A 27 -2.15 19.58 17.94
C LYS A 27 -3.18 20.15 18.91
N ALA A 28 -3.85 19.29 19.68
CA ALA A 28 -4.84 19.68 20.69
C ALA A 28 -4.17 20.28 21.95
N VAL A 29 -3.01 19.74 22.35
CA VAL A 29 -2.24 20.32 23.46
C VAL A 29 -1.81 21.75 23.14
N ARG A 30 -1.30 21.99 21.93
CA ARG A 30 -0.89 23.32 21.48
C ARG A 30 -2.06 24.30 21.40
N ALA A 31 -3.21 23.86 20.87
CA ALA A 31 -4.40 24.71 20.79
C ALA A 31 -4.86 25.14 22.18
N HIS A 32 -4.94 24.21 23.12
CA HIS A 32 -5.33 24.51 24.49
C HIS A 32 -4.29 25.37 25.24
N MET A 33 -2.99 25.09 25.07
CA MET A 33 -1.93 25.93 25.67
C MET A 33 -1.98 27.37 25.15
N ARG A 34 -2.33 27.54 23.87
CA ARG A 34 -2.54 28.86 23.27
C ARG A 34 -3.79 29.56 23.80
N GLU A 35 -4.92 28.87 23.86
CA GLU A 35 -6.22 29.43 24.23
C GLU A 35 -6.32 29.73 25.73
N THR A 36 -5.86 28.81 26.57
CA THR A 36 -6.03 28.90 28.04
C THR A 36 -4.91 29.68 28.71
N TYR A 37 -3.66 29.55 28.23
CA TYR A 37 -2.47 30.11 28.88
C TYR A 37 -1.72 31.15 28.03
N GLY A 38 -2.23 31.51 26.85
CA GLY A 38 -1.55 32.41 25.92
C GLY A 38 -0.19 31.89 25.44
N PHE A 39 0.05 30.57 25.57
CA PHE A 39 1.37 29.98 25.43
C PHE A 39 1.67 29.66 23.95
N LEU A 40 2.44 30.55 23.31
CA LEU A 40 2.70 30.51 21.87
C LEU A 40 3.99 29.76 21.53
N ALA A 41 3.91 28.43 21.40
CA ALA A 41 5.03 27.58 20.99
C ALA A 41 4.74 26.77 19.72
N THR A 42 5.79 26.50 18.92
CA THR A 42 5.71 25.67 17.72
C THR A 42 5.80 24.18 18.05
N ASP A 43 5.32 23.32 17.16
CA ASP A 43 5.36 21.85 17.33
C ASP A 43 6.79 21.35 17.54
N ARG A 44 7.77 21.98 16.87
CA ARG A 44 9.19 21.65 17.01
C ARG A 44 9.69 21.95 18.44
N MET A 45 9.22 23.03 19.06
CA MET A 45 9.59 23.39 20.43
C MET A 45 8.99 22.43 21.46
N PHE A 46 7.71 22.08 21.31
CA PHE A 46 7.08 21.06 22.17
C PHE A 46 7.77 19.70 22.06
N LYS A 47 8.04 19.23 20.83
CA LYS A 47 8.77 17.97 20.60
C LYS A 47 10.18 18.00 21.23
N GLY A 48 10.88 19.13 21.11
CA GLY A 48 12.17 19.34 21.77
C GLY A 48 12.07 19.20 23.29
N ARG A 49 11.04 19.82 23.89
CA ARG A 49 10.80 19.76 25.34
C ARG A 49 10.39 18.38 25.83
N PHE A 50 9.54 17.66 25.10
CA PHE A 50 9.20 16.27 25.45
C PHE A 50 10.42 15.36 25.44
N LYS A 51 11.34 15.55 24.47
CA LYS A 51 12.61 14.84 24.45
C LYS A 51 13.48 15.18 25.67
N THR A 52 13.58 16.46 26.05
CA THR A 52 14.32 16.89 27.25
C THR A 52 13.69 16.38 28.55
N TRP A 53 12.36 16.30 28.63
CA TRP A 53 11.63 15.83 29.80
C TRP A 53 11.48 14.30 29.87
N GLY A 54 11.94 13.56 28.85
CA GLY A 54 11.80 12.10 28.79
C GLY A 54 10.36 11.62 28.59
N VAL A 55 9.47 12.47 28.06
CA VAL A 55 8.05 12.18 27.90
C VAL A 55 7.81 11.58 26.51
N GLU A 56 7.72 10.25 26.45
CA GLU A 56 7.49 9.51 25.21
C GLU A 56 6.12 8.81 25.25
N LYS A 57 5.27 9.15 24.28
CA LYS A 57 3.95 8.51 24.14
C LYS A 57 4.18 7.14 23.50
N ASN A 58 3.81 6.06 24.21
CA ASN A 58 3.98 4.64 23.83
C ASN A 58 5.28 3.93 24.28
N ARG A 59 5.94 4.34 25.37
CA ARG A 59 6.82 3.39 26.08
C ARG A 59 5.95 2.35 26.78
N ARG A 60 5.85 1.16 26.20
CA ARG A 60 5.44 -0.05 26.94
C ARG A 60 6.34 -0.14 28.17
N HIS A 61 5.74 -0.25 29.35
CA HIS A 61 6.44 -0.51 30.59
C HIS A 61 7.49 -1.60 30.36
N ARG A 62 8.78 -1.24 30.40
CA ARG A 62 9.79 -2.19 30.84
C ARG A 62 9.39 -2.53 32.27
N ARG A 63 8.92 -3.76 32.47
CA ARG A 63 8.95 -4.37 33.79
C ARG A 63 10.43 -4.58 34.08
N ASP A 64 11.04 -3.63 34.78
CA ASP A 64 12.27 -3.92 35.50
C ASP A 64 11.89 -4.90 36.61
N ALA A 65 12.43 -6.11 36.50
CA ALA A 65 12.49 -7.05 37.60
C ALA A 65 13.75 -6.71 38.41
N GLY A 66 13.59 -6.48 39.71
CA GLY A 66 14.68 -6.60 40.67
C GLY A 66 14.72 -5.56 41.79
N ASP A 67 14.15 -5.95 42.94
CA ASP A 67 14.80 -5.92 44.26
C ASP A 67 14.46 -4.79 45.27
N GLY A 68 14.12 -5.23 46.50
CA GLY A 68 14.16 -4.46 47.76
C GLY A 68 12.84 -3.86 48.30
N GLY A 69 12.07 -4.60 49.13
CA GLY A 69 11.05 -4.04 50.05
C GLY A 69 11.68 -3.50 51.35
N PRO A 70 10.94 -3.36 52.48
CA PRO A 70 9.50 -3.14 52.67
C PRO A 70 9.23 -1.84 53.49
N ASP A 71 7.95 -1.46 53.66
CA ASP A 71 7.27 -1.22 54.95
C ASP A 71 6.15 -0.15 54.89
N SER A 72 5.12 -0.38 55.71
CA SER A 72 4.09 0.54 56.22
C SER A 72 2.84 0.89 55.40
N ARG A 73 1.78 0.14 55.74
CA ARG A 73 0.55 0.59 56.43
C ARG A 73 -0.47 1.50 55.72
N GLU A 74 -1.71 0.97 55.73
CA GLU A 74 -2.96 1.63 56.13
C GLU A 74 -3.61 2.68 55.20
N GLN A 75 -4.69 2.25 54.53
CA GLN A 75 -6.09 2.68 54.76
C GLN A 75 -6.88 2.88 53.44
N SER A 76 -7.83 1.96 53.24
CA SER A 76 -9.15 2.22 52.63
C SER A 76 -9.94 3.21 53.52
N PRO A 77 -10.99 3.94 53.05
CA PRO A 77 -12.13 3.28 52.38
C PRO A 77 -12.98 4.08 51.36
N ALA A 78 -13.80 3.28 50.65
CA ALA A 78 -15.21 3.45 50.30
C ALA A 78 -15.70 4.60 49.37
N ALA A 79 -16.49 4.15 48.40
CA ALA A 79 -17.43 4.90 47.54
C ALA A 79 -18.57 5.57 48.36
N PRO A 80 -19.43 6.46 47.78
CA PRO A 80 -20.58 5.96 47.00
C PRO A 80 -21.12 6.86 45.85
N SER A 81 -21.65 6.16 44.83
CA SER A 81 -22.98 6.32 44.19
C SER A 81 -23.58 7.68 43.75
N GLN A 82 -23.82 7.78 42.41
CA GLN A 82 -25.05 8.26 41.71
C GLN A 82 -25.49 9.75 41.79
N PRO A 83 -26.47 10.25 40.98
CA PRO A 83 -27.00 9.86 39.65
C PRO A 83 -27.16 11.06 38.66
N ALA A 84 -27.64 10.77 37.44
CA ALA A 84 -28.11 11.76 36.44
C ALA A 84 -29.38 12.51 36.89
N PRO A 85 -29.73 13.65 36.24
CA PRO A 85 -30.95 13.65 35.42
C PRO A 85 -30.94 14.56 34.16
N LEU A 86 -31.65 14.12 33.11
CA LEU A 86 -32.37 14.93 32.08
C LEU A 86 -33.71 15.44 32.70
N PRO A 87 -34.59 16.30 32.12
CA PRO A 87 -34.84 16.55 30.67
C PRO A 87 -35.40 17.96 30.24
N ASN A 88 -35.77 18.09 28.94
CA ASN A 88 -36.79 18.98 28.32
C ASN A 88 -36.43 20.50 28.20
N HIS A 89 -36.88 21.32 27.24
CA HIS A 89 -37.96 21.32 26.24
C HIS A 89 -37.79 22.58 25.33
N LEU A 90 -38.15 22.52 24.03
CA LEU A 90 -38.65 23.62 23.13
C LEU A 90 -37.76 24.87 22.89
N ASP A 91 -37.78 25.64 21.79
CA ASP A 91 -38.77 25.97 20.75
C ASP A 91 -38.07 26.38 19.43
N ILE A 92 -38.77 26.16 18.32
CA ILE A 92 -38.54 26.82 17.01
C ILE A 92 -39.43 28.07 16.97
N PRO A 93 -39.00 29.16 16.32
CA PRO A 93 -39.84 29.69 15.24
C PRO A 93 -39.06 30.12 13.99
N SER A 94 -39.63 29.76 12.84
CA SER A 94 -39.34 30.30 11.51
C SER A 94 -39.77 31.76 11.37
N HIS A 95 -39.07 32.52 10.53
CA HIS A 95 -39.69 33.59 9.75
C HIS A 95 -38.97 33.82 8.42
N ASP A 96 -39.77 33.75 7.36
CA ASP A 96 -39.45 33.98 5.94
C ASP A 96 -39.32 35.46 5.56
N LEU A 97 -38.92 35.65 4.28
CA LEU A 97 -39.09 36.80 3.37
C LEU A 97 -37.89 37.78 3.33
N HIS A 98 -37.37 38.25 2.18
CA HIS A 98 -37.94 38.40 0.83
C HIS A 98 -36.81 38.71 -0.20
N ASP A 99 -37.04 38.30 -1.47
CA ASP A 99 -36.79 39.00 -2.76
C ASP A 99 -35.40 39.57 -3.13
N SER A 100 -34.88 39.52 -4.36
CA SER A 100 -35.45 39.56 -5.73
C SER A 100 -34.36 39.08 -6.75
N ILE A 101 -34.61 38.23 -7.77
CA ILE A 101 -35.22 38.49 -9.12
C ILE A 101 -34.26 39.31 -10.03
N THR A 102 -33.88 39.01 -11.29
CA THR A 102 -34.25 38.12 -12.44
C THR A 102 -33.09 38.21 -13.48
N ALA A 103 -32.87 37.38 -14.50
CA ALA A 103 -33.65 36.97 -15.70
C ALA A 103 -32.73 36.04 -16.54
N ARG A 104 -33.11 35.12 -17.45
CA ARG A 104 -34.37 34.64 -18.03
C ARG A 104 -34.03 33.32 -18.77
N ARG A 105 -34.73 32.23 -18.43
CA ARG A 105 -35.27 31.25 -19.41
C ARG A 105 -36.73 31.73 -19.72
N PRO A 106 -37.67 31.06 -20.41
CA PRO A 106 -37.74 29.75 -21.11
C PRO A 106 -38.61 29.91 -22.41
N PRO A 107 -39.59 29.07 -22.87
CA PRO A 107 -40.09 27.71 -22.50
C PRO A 107 -40.58 26.86 -23.75
N PRO A 108 -41.52 25.88 -23.67
CA PRO A 108 -41.34 24.51 -23.10
C PRO A 108 -42.14 23.33 -23.79
N ASP A 109 -41.89 22.10 -23.31
CA ASP A 109 -42.82 20.97 -22.93
C ASP A 109 -43.84 20.31 -23.92
N PRO A 110 -44.51 19.14 -23.60
CA PRO A 110 -44.65 18.44 -22.29
C PRO A 110 -44.65 16.87 -22.22
N ALA A 111 -44.54 16.39 -20.95
CA ALA A 111 -45.26 15.27 -20.27
C ALA A 111 -44.94 13.78 -20.60
N ARG A 112 -45.01 12.78 -19.69
CA ARG A 112 -45.63 12.61 -18.34
C ARG A 112 -45.06 11.35 -17.63
N ALA A 113 -45.34 11.25 -16.33
CA ALA A 113 -44.84 10.27 -15.34
C ALA A 113 -45.68 8.98 -15.16
N ILE A 114 -45.20 8.13 -14.23
CA ILE A 114 -45.91 7.17 -13.32
C ILE A 114 -45.63 5.65 -13.56
N THR A 115 -45.34 4.98 -12.44
CA THR A 115 -45.03 3.57 -12.10
C THR A 115 -46.20 2.56 -12.26
N PRO A 116 -45.98 1.22 -12.08
CA PRO A 116 -46.80 0.10 -12.59
C PRO A 116 -47.89 -0.38 -11.60
N PRO A 117 -48.80 -1.33 -11.96
CA PRO A 117 -48.57 -2.76 -11.64
C PRO A 117 -49.28 -3.84 -12.52
N GLU A 118 -48.83 -5.08 -12.32
CA GLU A 118 -49.56 -6.38 -12.22
C GLU A 118 -50.35 -7.07 -13.35
N GLU A 119 -50.23 -8.40 -13.27
CA GLU A 119 -51.12 -9.51 -13.69
C GLU A 119 -51.06 -10.11 -15.12
N SER A 120 -50.71 -11.40 -15.14
CA SER A 120 -50.84 -12.35 -16.25
C SER A 120 -52.30 -12.82 -16.42
N PRO A 121 -52.64 -13.50 -17.54
CA PRO A 121 -52.69 -14.97 -17.44
C PRO A 121 -52.28 -15.76 -18.71
N ILE A 122 -51.50 -16.82 -18.47
CA ILE A 122 -51.66 -18.24 -18.89
C ILE A 122 -52.35 -18.54 -20.23
N THR A 123 -51.64 -19.24 -21.14
CA THR A 123 -51.99 -20.61 -21.63
C THR A 123 -50.80 -21.28 -22.36
N ASN A 124 -50.26 -22.35 -21.76
CA ASN A 124 -49.97 -23.73 -22.26
C ASN A 124 -49.94 -23.97 -23.80
N ASN A 125 -49.14 -24.84 -24.43
CA ASN A 125 -48.37 -26.03 -24.03
C ASN A 125 -47.54 -26.52 -25.25
N ALA A 126 -46.32 -27.04 -25.02
CA ALA A 126 -45.64 -28.13 -25.75
C ALA A 126 -44.20 -28.26 -25.20
N ALA A 127 -43.95 -29.01 -24.12
CA ALA A 127 -43.64 -30.45 -24.09
C ALA A 127 -42.37 -30.86 -24.88
N SER A 128 -41.23 -30.95 -24.19
CA SER A 128 -40.33 -32.13 -24.24
C SER A 128 -39.33 -32.09 -23.08
N GLU A 129 -39.46 -33.07 -22.19
CA GLU A 129 -38.60 -33.44 -21.05
C GLU A 129 -37.21 -33.96 -21.56
N TYR A 130 -36.08 -33.98 -20.85
CA TYR A 130 -35.79 -34.57 -19.53
C TYR A 130 -34.47 -34.06 -18.89
N SER A 131 -34.52 -33.96 -17.55
CA SER A 131 -33.49 -34.21 -16.51
C SER A 131 -32.40 -33.19 -16.15
N GLU A 132 -32.73 -32.49 -15.06
CA GLU A 132 -31.84 -31.99 -14.01
C GLU A 132 -30.94 -33.08 -13.40
N ALA A 133 -29.71 -32.70 -13.08
CA ALA A 133 -28.94 -33.30 -11.98
C ALA A 133 -28.38 -32.15 -11.12
N LEU A 134 -29.06 -31.91 -10.00
CA LEU A 134 -28.57 -31.14 -8.87
C LEU A 134 -27.34 -31.85 -8.26
N SER A 135 -26.30 -31.07 -7.93
CA SER A 135 -25.20 -31.51 -7.07
C SER A 135 -24.62 -30.30 -6.31
N PRO A 136 -24.08 -30.50 -5.10
CA PRO A 136 -24.57 -29.79 -3.92
C PRO A 136 -23.59 -28.80 -3.29
N ARG A 137 -24.14 -27.90 -2.46
CA ARG A 137 -23.44 -27.10 -1.44
C ARG A 137 -22.45 -27.95 -0.63
N PRO A 138 -21.22 -27.47 -0.35
CA PRO A 138 -20.37 -28.12 0.64
C PRO A 138 -20.90 -27.82 2.05
N HIS A 139 -21.19 -28.88 2.80
CA HIS A 139 -21.46 -28.83 4.23
C HIS A 139 -20.18 -28.95 5.06
N PRO A 140 -20.21 -28.50 6.33
CA PRO A 140 -19.05 -28.38 7.20
C PRO A 140 -18.58 -29.76 7.66
N TRP A 141 -17.26 -29.95 7.71
CA TRP A 141 -16.61 -31.19 8.16
C TRP A 141 -17.08 -31.62 9.58
N PRO A 142 -17.27 -32.93 9.83
CA PRO A 142 -17.67 -33.41 11.14
C PRO A 142 -16.48 -33.51 12.11
N LEU A 143 -16.72 -33.08 13.34
CA LEU A 143 -15.95 -33.43 14.53
C LEU A 143 -16.27 -34.87 14.92
N THR A 144 -15.27 -35.74 15.06
CA THR A 144 -15.36 -36.95 15.88
C THR A 144 -14.05 -37.24 16.64
N PRO A 145 -14.12 -37.93 17.79
CA PRO A 145 -13.24 -37.72 18.94
C PRO A 145 -12.15 -38.80 19.13
N ALA A 146 -11.35 -38.59 20.18
CA ALA A 146 -10.11 -39.24 20.58
C ALA A 146 -10.13 -40.76 20.79
N THR A 147 -9.00 -41.41 20.44
CA THR A 147 -8.24 -42.51 21.10
C THR A 147 -7.28 -43.06 20.02
N THR A 148 -5.97 -43.29 20.20
CA THR A 148 -5.23 -43.81 21.34
C THR A 148 -3.77 -43.38 21.23
N VAL A 149 -3.15 -43.18 22.40
CA VAL A 149 -1.76 -42.83 22.68
C VAL A 149 -0.76 -43.73 21.96
N GLY A 150 0.20 -43.11 21.27
CA GLY A 150 1.50 -43.69 20.92
C GLY A 150 2.57 -42.67 21.28
N ASP A 151 3.28 -42.92 22.39
CA ASP A 151 4.43 -42.14 22.83
C ASP A 151 5.49 -42.06 21.72
N LEU A 152 5.80 -40.85 21.26
CA LEU A 152 7.03 -40.55 20.56
C LEU A 152 7.75 -39.41 21.31
N SER A 153 8.82 -39.80 21.99
CA SER A 153 9.83 -38.92 22.55
C SER A 153 10.50 -38.05 21.46
N PRO A 154 11.05 -36.87 21.82
CA PRO A 154 11.45 -35.86 20.86
C PRO A 154 12.82 -36.19 20.24
N THR A 155 12.81 -36.66 18.99
CA THR A 155 14.02 -36.75 18.17
C THR A 155 14.15 -35.51 17.28
N GLY A 156 15.37 -34.96 17.27
CA GLY A 156 15.72 -33.67 16.69
C GLY A 156 15.45 -33.51 15.19
N SER A 157 15.29 -32.24 14.85
CA SER A 157 15.18 -31.63 13.52
C SER A 157 16.04 -32.26 12.43
N GLN A 158 15.42 -33.06 11.55
CA GLN A 158 15.99 -33.51 10.28
C GLN A 158 14.95 -33.53 9.13
N ASP A 159 13.91 -32.67 9.18
CA ASP A 159 12.76 -32.70 8.25
C ASP A 159 12.99 -32.02 6.88
N GLY A 160 14.24 -31.95 6.41
CA GLY A 160 14.61 -31.12 5.26
C GLY A 160 15.14 -31.86 4.02
N GLU A 161 15.77 -33.02 4.16
CA GLU A 161 16.81 -33.42 3.20
C GLU A 161 16.33 -34.23 1.98
N ASN A 162 15.07 -34.68 1.93
CA ASN A 162 14.58 -35.57 0.86
C ASN A 162 13.35 -35.06 0.06
N LEU A 163 13.02 -33.77 0.14
CA LEU A 163 11.89 -33.23 -0.62
C LEU A 163 12.26 -32.99 -2.09
N THR A 164 11.38 -33.44 -2.99
CA THR A 164 11.47 -33.09 -4.42
C THR A 164 11.21 -31.59 -4.62
N ALA A 165 11.55 -31.06 -5.81
CA ALA A 165 11.25 -29.66 -6.15
C ALA A 165 9.75 -29.35 -6.04
N GLU A 166 8.88 -30.26 -6.49
CA GLU A 166 7.43 -30.10 -6.39
C GLU A 166 6.94 -30.08 -4.93
N GLN A 167 7.40 -31.03 -4.10
CA GLN A 167 7.04 -31.06 -2.68
C GLN A 167 7.54 -29.81 -1.95
N THR A 168 8.72 -29.32 -2.30
CA THR A 168 9.28 -28.07 -1.76
C THR A 168 8.42 -26.88 -2.14
N CYS A 169 7.93 -26.82 -3.38
CA CYS A 169 6.99 -25.78 -3.82
C CYS A 169 5.67 -25.84 -3.06
N GLN A 170 5.12 -27.04 -2.83
CA GLN A 170 3.90 -27.23 -2.03
C GLN A 170 4.06 -26.69 -0.61
N GLU A 171 5.18 -27.00 0.04
CA GLU A 171 5.48 -26.48 1.39
C GLU A 171 5.67 -24.96 1.41
N ILE A 172 6.31 -24.37 0.40
CA ILE A 172 6.43 -22.90 0.28
C ILE A 172 5.04 -22.26 0.18
N VAL A 173 4.16 -22.81 -0.67
CA VAL A 173 2.78 -22.31 -0.83
C VAL A 173 1.99 -22.46 0.47
N ARG A 174 2.10 -23.60 1.15
CA ARG A 174 1.43 -23.86 2.44
C ARG A 174 1.85 -22.83 3.50
N LEU A 175 3.16 -22.68 3.73
CA LEU A 175 3.70 -21.73 4.71
C LEU A 175 3.32 -20.28 4.40
N ALA A 176 3.41 -19.87 3.14
CA ALA A 176 3.02 -18.51 2.75
C ALA A 176 1.51 -18.26 2.96
N SER A 177 0.67 -19.27 2.71
CA SER A 177 -0.78 -19.19 2.91
C SER A 177 -1.15 -19.16 4.39
N GLU A 178 -0.48 -19.96 5.24
CA GLU A 178 -0.67 -19.96 6.68
C GLU A 178 -0.29 -18.61 7.31
N ILE A 179 0.85 -18.05 6.92
CA ILE A 179 1.25 -16.71 7.34
C ILE A 179 0.23 -15.66 6.87
N LEU A 180 -0.30 -15.78 5.65
CA LEU A 180 -1.32 -14.83 5.18
C LEU A 180 -2.63 -14.95 5.96
N ALA A 181 -3.02 -16.17 6.36
CA ALA A 181 -4.25 -16.41 7.10
C ALA A 181 -4.25 -15.75 8.50
N THR A 182 -3.08 -15.52 9.11
CA THR A 182 -3.00 -14.81 10.40
C THR A 182 -3.49 -13.37 10.29
N LEU A 183 -3.33 -12.74 9.11
CA LEU A 183 -3.82 -11.37 8.83
C LEU A 183 -5.33 -11.22 9.07
N VAL A 184 -6.10 -12.29 8.79
CA VAL A 184 -7.56 -12.31 8.97
C VAL A 184 -7.93 -12.93 10.32
N ALA A 185 -7.17 -13.90 10.82
CA ALA A 185 -7.46 -14.58 12.08
C ALA A 185 -7.46 -13.61 13.29
N GLU A 186 -6.59 -12.60 13.29
CA GLU A 186 -6.53 -11.55 14.31
C GLU A 186 -7.77 -10.63 14.33
N ARG A 187 -8.69 -10.77 13.36
CA ARG A 187 -9.89 -9.93 13.21
C ARG A 187 -11.20 -10.60 13.57
N ARG A 188 -11.18 -11.85 14.06
CA ARG A 188 -12.42 -12.59 14.42
C ARG A 188 -13.35 -11.83 15.39
N ASP A 189 -12.83 -10.84 16.12
CA ASP A 189 -13.60 -10.03 17.08
C ASP A 189 -14.23 -8.75 16.50
N ARG A 190 -14.07 -8.43 15.21
CA ARG A 190 -14.70 -7.25 14.58
C ARG A 190 -15.27 -7.54 13.19
N PRO A 191 -16.47 -7.03 12.86
CA PRO A 191 -16.98 -7.04 11.49
C PRO A 191 -16.16 -6.03 10.67
N ALA A 192 -15.06 -6.47 10.08
CA ALA A 192 -14.33 -5.70 9.09
C ALA A 192 -15.05 -5.79 7.73
N PRO A 193 -14.99 -4.75 6.89
CA PRO A 193 -15.47 -4.84 5.52
C PRO A 193 -14.75 -5.95 4.77
N ASP A 194 -15.48 -6.73 3.98
CA ASP A 194 -14.94 -7.83 3.14
C ASP A 194 -13.87 -7.34 2.15
N ASP A 195 -13.84 -6.04 1.87
CA ASP A 195 -12.90 -5.40 0.97
C ASP A 195 -11.53 -5.06 1.61
N HIS A 196 -11.42 -5.17 2.94
CA HIS A 196 -10.17 -4.97 3.68
C HIS A 196 -9.50 -3.61 3.45
N VAL A 197 -10.29 -2.56 3.18
CA VAL A 197 -9.76 -1.21 2.89
C VAL A 197 -8.87 -0.65 3.99
N ASP A 198 -9.15 -0.97 5.25
CA ASP A 198 -8.40 -0.50 6.41
C ASP A 198 -7.01 -1.15 6.52
N ILE A 199 -6.90 -2.43 6.16
CA ILE A 199 -5.60 -3.09 5.99
C ILE A 199 -4.87 -2.43 4.83
N TYR A 200 -5.55 -2.24 3.70
CA TYR A 200 -4.97 -1.65 2.49
C TYR A 200 -4.37 -0.26 2.73
N GLN A 201 -5.05 0.61 3.48
CA GLN A 201 -4.55 1.94 3.85
C GLN A 201 -3.24 1.87 4.64
N SER A 202 -3.07 0.86 5.50
CA SER A 202 -1.82 0.63 6.24
C SER A 202 -0.77 -0.12 5.42
N LEU A 203 -1.18 -0.84 4.36
CA LEU A 203 -0.38 -1.79 3.62
C LEU A 203 0.85 -1.15 2.99
N HIS A 204 0.71 0.05 2.42
CA HIS A 204 1.85 0.74 1.79
C HIS A 204 2.99 0.99 2.79
N SER A 205 2.66 1.39 4.02
CA SER A 205 3.65 1.62 5.07
C SER A 205 4.33 0.32 5.50
N LYS A 206 3.59 -0.79 5.50
CA LYS A 206 4.02 -2.12 5.94
C LYS A 206 4.85 -2.84 4.87
N LEU A 207 4.55 -2.62 3.59
CA LEU A 207 5.26 -3.21 2.45
C LEU A 207 6.31 -2.28 1.83
N ARG A 208 6.64 -1.15 2.48
CA ARG A 208 7.66 -0.23 1.95
C ARG A 208 9.01 -0.91 1.69
N PHE A 209 9.40 -1.85 2.54
CA PHE A 209 10.69 -2.54 2.44
C PHE A 209 10.70 -3.53 1.28
N GLU A 210 9.57 -4.18 1.01
CA GLU A 210 9.40 -5.00 -0.19
C GLU A 210 9.55 -4.14 -1.45
N SER A 211 8.86 -2.99 -1.52
CA SER A 211 8.96 -2.09 -2.66
C SER A 211 10.38 -1.56 -2.86
N GLN A 212 11.11 -1.31 -1.78
CA GLN A 212 12.52 -0.92 -1.81
C GLN A 212 13.40 -2.08 -2.30
N LEU A 213 13.19 -3.29 -1.78
CA LEU A 213 13.92 -4.49 -2.17
C LEU A 213 13.76 -4.75 -3.67
N ARG A 214 12.51 -4.73 -4.15
CA ARG A 214 12.19 -4.88 -5.58
C ARG A 214 12.85 -3.79 -6.43
N SER A 215 12.80 -2.53 -5.97
CA SER A 215 13.44 -1.42 -6.69
C SER A 215 14.95 -1.57 -6.77
N SER A 216 15.58 -2.07 -5.72
CA SER A 216 17.02 -2.30 -5.63
C SER A 216 17.51 -3.49 -6.45
N LEU A 217 16.72 -4.57 -6.54
CA LEU A 217 17.15 -5.84 -7.12
C LEU A 217 16.60 -6.11 -8.52
N VAL A 218 15.36 -5.70 -8.82
CA VAL A 218 14.70 -6.00 -10.10
C VAL A 218 14.98 -4.91 -11.13
N ASN A 219 14.98 -3.64 -10.71
CA ASN A 219 15.12 -2.52 -11.63
C ASN A 219 16.59 -2.13 -11.90
N ARG A 220 17.56 -2.74 -11.21
CA ARG A 220 18.99 -2.44 -11.31
C ARG A 220 19.74 -3.68 -11.76
N GLN A 221 20.61 -3.54 -12.76
CA GLN A 221 21.61 -4.57 -13.06
C GLN A 221 22.70 -4.51 -11.99
N LEU A 222 22.67 -5.46 -11.07
CA LEU A 222 23.66 -5.60 -10.01
C LEU A 222 24.87 -6.37 -10.52
N LYS A 223 26.06 -5.98 -10.06
CA LYS A 223 27.26 -6.80 -10.21
C LYS A 223 27.25 -7.91 -9.16
N VAL A 224 27.97 -8.99 -9.45
CA VAL A 224 28.18 -10.11 -8.52
C VAL A 224 28.74 -9.57 -7.20
N GLY A 225 28.15 -10.00 -6.07
CA GLY A 225 28.55 -9.59 -4.72
C GLY A 225 27.96 -8.26 -4.22
N GLU A 226 27.22 -7.51 -5.03
CA GLU A 226 26.63 -6.24 -4.59
C GLU A 226 25.31 -6.41 -3.81
N CYS A 227 24.67 -7.58 -3.85
CA CYS A 227 23.35 -7.79 -3.25
C CYS A 227 23.34 -7.45 -1.75
N LYS A 228 24.33 -7.92 -0.98
CA LYS A 228 24.40 -7.67 0.47
C LYS A 228 24.53 -6.17 0.78
N THR A 229 25.35 -5.45 0.04
CA THR A 229 25.56 -4.01 0.22
C THR A 229 24.31 -3.20 -0.15
N VAL A 230 23.59 -3.64 -1.20
CA VAL A 230 22.44 -2.89 -1.73
C VAL A 230 21.13 -3.21 -1.02
N ALA A 231 20.93 -4.47 -0.61
CA ALA A 231 19.67 -4.96 -0.03
C ALA A 231 19.76 -5.36 1.45
N GLY A 232 20.96 -5.49 2.02
CA GLY A 232 21.17 -5.97 3.40
C GLY A 232 20.34 -5.24 4.44
N LYS A 233 20.44 -3.91 4.47
CA LYS A 233 19.67 -3.08 5.39
C LYS A 233 18.15 -3.23 5.19
N THR A 234 17.70 -3.28 3.94
CA THR A 234 16.28 -3.44 3.62
C THR A 234 15.74 -4.80 4.08
N VAL A 235 16.53 -5.87 3.94
CA VAL A 235 16.18 -7.21 4.40
C VAL A 235 16.13 -7.27 5.93
N GLU A 236 17.10 -6.66 6.61
CA GLU A 236 17.12 -6.55 8.08
C GLU A 236 15.89 -5.80 8.62
N GLU A 237 15.58 -4.65 8.02
CA GLU A 237 14.40 -3.86 8.40
C GLU A 237 13.10 -4.63 8.12
N MET A 238 13.01 -5.34 6.98
CA MET A 238 11.85 -6.17 6.62
C MET A 238 11.61 -7.32 7.61
N ILE A 239 12.67 -8.01 8.04
CA ILE A 239 12.56 -9.09 9.03
C ILE A 239 12.20 -8.54 10.41
N THR A 240 12.76 -7.39 10.79
CA THR A 240 12.49 -6.77 12.10
C THR A 240 11.08 -6.19 12.19
N SER A 241 10.54 -5.68 11.08
CA SER A 241 9.20 -5.11 10.97
C SER A 241 8.26 -6.01 10.19
N PHE A 242 8.37 -7.31 10.45
CA PHE A 242 7.64 -8.35 9.75
C PHE A 242 6.13 -8.05 9.66
N HIS A 243 5.57 -8.29 8.48
CA HIS A 243 4.15 -8.20 8.20
C HIS A 243 3.72 -9.46 7.44
N GLU A 244 2.48 -9.89 7.62
CA GLU A 244 1.94 -11.16 7.14
C GLU A 244 1.94 -11.25 5.60
N THR A 245 2.00 -10.11 4.91
CA THR A 245 2.08 -10.05 3.44
C THR A 245 3.52 -10.07 2.89
N VAL A 246 4.55 -10.01 3.75
CA VAL A 246 5.97 -10.03 3.36
C VAL A 246 6.34 -11.28 2.52
N PRO A 247 5.88 -12.51 2.86
CA PRO A 247 6.21 -13.68 2.06
C PRO A 247 5.84 -13.54 0.59
N ILE A 248 4.63 -13.04 0.29
CA ILE A 248 4.16 -12.81 -1.08
C ILE A 248 5.05 -11.81 -1.82
N GLY A 249 5.45 -10.74 -1.13
CA GLY A 249 6.38 -9.74 -1.63
C GLY A 249 7.76 -10.29 -2.01
N VAL A 250 8.34 -11.10 -1.13
CA VAL A 250 9.63 -11.76 -1.34
C VAL A 250 9.55 -12.75 -2.51
N LEU A 251 8.52 -13.58 -2.55
CA LEU A 251 8.30 -14.54 -3.63
C LEU A 251 8.10 -13.85 -4.97
N SER A 252 7.29 -12.78 -5.01
CA SER A 252 7.12 -11.93 -6.20
C SER A 252 8.44 -11.30 -6.66
N THR A 253 9.28 -10.84 -5.73
CA THR A 253 10.59 -10.25 -6.04
C THR A 253 11.54 -11.29 -6.62
N LEU A 254 11.66 -12.45 -5.98
CA LEU A 254 12.47 -13.58 -6.48
C LEU A 254 12.03 -14.02 -7.87
N ASN A 255 10.72 -14.05 -8.12
CA ASN A 255 10.19 -14.41 -9.43
C ASN A 255 10.53 -13.36 -10.52
N GLN A 256 10.86 -12.11 -10.17
CA GLN A 256 11.21 -11.07 -11.14
C GLN A 256 12.70 -10.92 -11.40
N ILE A 257 13.56 -11.49 -10.55
CA ILE A 257 15.02 -11.41 -10.73
C ILE A 257 15.44 -12.35 -11.86
N THR A 258 16.11 -11.82 -12.88
CA THR A 258 16.59 -12.60 -14.03
C THR A 258 17.99 -13.16 -13.84
N ASN A 259 18.77 -12.62 -12.89
CA ASN A 259 20.13 -13.05 -12.61
C ASN A 259 20.13 -14.13 -11.52
N TRP A 260 20.56 -15.35 -11.86
CA TRP A 260 20.62 -16.48 -10.94
C TRP A 260 21.52 -16.25 -9.72
N THR A 261 22.68 -15.62 -9.91
CA THR A 261 23.59 -15.28 -8.81
C THR A 261 22.92 -14.32 -7.83
N THR A 262 22.15 -13.34 -8.31
CA THR A 262 21.39 -12.43 -7.45
C THR A 262 20.29 -13.16 -6.66
N VAL A 263 19.63 -14.17 -7.25
CA VAL A 263 18.68 -15.03 -6.54
C VAL A 263 19.37 -15.77 -5.38
N GLN A 264 20.51 -16.42 -5.67
CA GLN A 264 21.28 -17.16 -4.67
C GLN A 264 21.76 -16.24 -3.53
N GLU A 265 22.31 -15.07 -3.86
CA GLU A 265 22.77 -14.08 -2.89
C GLU A 265 21.62 -13.56 -2.01
N LEU A 266 20.45 -13.26 -2.60
CA LEU A 266 19.29 -12.79 -1.84
C LEU A 266 18.78 -13.86 -0.87
N VAL A 267 18.66 -15.11 -1.31
CA VAL A 267 18.21 -16.22 -0.45
C VAL A 267 19.21 -16.49 0.68
N ALA A 268 20.52 -16.42 0.39
CA ALA A 268 21.55 -16.53 1.41
C ALA A 268 21.47 -15.39 2.44
N LEU A 269 21.25 -14.16 2.00
CA LEU A 269 21.08 -12.99 2.86
C LEU A 269 19.84 -13.10 3.76
N LEU A 270 18.72 -13.58 3.20
CA LEU A 270 17.49 -13.83 3.97
C LEU A 270 17.74 -14.87 5.07
N ILE A 271 18.46 -15.95 4.78
CA ILE A 271 18.83 -16.98 5.76
C ILE A 271 19.71 -16.37 6.86
N GLU A 272 20.82 -15.72 6.49
CA GLU A 272 21.76 -15.12 7.44
C GLU A 272 21.03 -14.16 8.40
N THR A 273 20.20 -13.28 7.85
CA THR A 273 19.46 -12.28 8.63
C THR A 273 18.36 -12.91 9.49
N SER A 274 17.69 -13.96 9.02
CA SER A 274 16.67 -14.68 9.79
C SER A 274 17.26 -15.43 11.00
N GLN A 275 18.52 -15.85 10.91
CA GLN A 275 19.21 -16.58 11.97
C GLN A 275 19.78 -15.64 13.04
N THR A 276 20.25 -14.46 12.64
CA THR A 276 20.83 -13.47 13.55
C THR A 276 19.77 -12.63 14.26
N ASN A 277 18.55 -12.55 13.73
CA ASN A 277 17.48 -11.76 14.31
C ASN A 277 16.55 -12.61 15.22
N PRO A 278 16.55 -12.38 16.54
CA PRO A 278 15.75 -13.15 17.49
C PRO A 278 14.23 -12.88 17.36
N GLY A 279 13.82 -11.84 16.64
CA GLY A 279 12.41 -11.50 16.40
C GLY A 279 11.81 -12.13 15.14
N THR A 280 12.55 -12.99 14.44
CA THR A 280 12.08 -13.56 13.17
C THR A 280 10.85 -14.44 13.37
N HIS A 281 9.80 -14.20 12.58
CA HIS A 281 8.61 -15.04 12.55
C HIS A 281 8.98 -16.50 12.19
N HIS A 282 8.58 -17.44 13.03
CA HIS A 282 9.00 -18.84 12.93
C HIS A 282 8.68 -19.45 11.55
N ASP A 283 7.44 -19.30 11.09
CA ASP A 283 7.01 -19.86 9.79
C ASP A 283 7.69 -19.17 8.61
N PHE A 284 8.06 -17.90 8.75
CA PHE A 284 8.81 -17.20 7.72
C PHE A 284 10.25 -17.72 7.64
N ALA A 285 10.89 -17.99 8.78
CA ALA A 285 12.20 -18.65 8.81
C ALA A 285 12.13 -20.05 8.19
N GLN A 286 11.04 -20.82 8.42
CA GLN A 286 10.84 -22.10 7.73
C GLN A 286 10.68 -21.92 6.22
N LEU A 287 9.90 -20.93 5.77
CA LEU A 287 9.71 -20.62 4.35
C LEU A 287 11.03 -20.28 3.67
N ILE A 288 11.88 -19.46 4.29
CA ILE A 288 13.20 -19.11 3.74
C ILE A 288 14.09 -20.36 3.64
N ARG A 289 14.04 -21.28 4.62
CA ARG A 289 14.77 -22.56 4.52
C ARG A 289 14.30 -23.41 3.34
N LYS A 290 12.98 -23.49 3.09
CA LYS A 290 12.44 -24.20 1.93
C LYS A 290 12.83 -23.52 0.61
N LEU A 291 12.89 -22.19 0.57
CA LEU A 291 13.44 -21.45 -0.59
C LEU A 291 14.92 -21.76 -0.83
N ARG A 292 15.73 -21.83 0.23
CA ARG A 292 17.16 -22.23 0.12
C ARG A 292 17.29 -23.63 -0.44
N HIS A 293 16.48 -24.58 0.04
CA HIS A 293 16.44 -25.95 -0.48
C HIS A 293 16.06 -25.96 -1.97
N LEU A 294 15.02 -25.22 -2.36
CA LEU A 294 14.61 -25.10 -3.76
C LEU A 294 15.76 -24.59 -4.63
N VAL A 295 16.41 -23.48 -4.24
CA VAL A 295 17.57 -22.93 -4.97
C VAL A 295 18.73 -23.93 -5.08
N PHE A 296 18.91 -24.80 -4.09
CA PHE A 296 19.97 -25.80 -4.08
C PHE A 296 19.70 -26.97 -5.03
N ILE A 297 18.45 -27.43 -5.13
CA ILE A 297 18.06 -28.61 -5.92
C ILE A 297 17.66 -28.29 -7.36
N THR A 298 17.60 -27.02 -7.76
CA THR A 298 17.19 -26.60 -9.11
C THR A 298 18.29 -25.79 -9.81
N ASN A 299 18.34 -25.88 -11.14
CA ASN A 299 19.04 -24.88 -11.96
C ASN A 299 18.17 -23.62 -12.19
N GLN A 300 18.69 -22.63 -12.94
CA GLN A 300 17.99 -21.35 -13.17
C GLN A 300 16.63 -21.51 -13.86
N GLU A 301 16.52 -22.35 -14.89
CA GLU A 301 15.26 -22.53 -15.64
C GLU A 301 14.23 -23.28 -14.79
N GLU A 302 14.65 -24.35 -14.12
CA GLU A 302 13.83 -25.12 -13.18
C GLU A 302 13.33 -24.27 -12.01
N PHE A 303 14.19 -23.40 -11.46
CA PHE A 303 13.81 -22.48 -10.41
C PHE A 303 12.74 -21.50 -10.88
N HIS A 304 12.88 -20.93 -12.07
CA HIS A 304 11.89 -20.01 -12.61
C HIS A 304 10.55 -20.69 -12.88
N SER A 305 10.55 -21.90 -13.44
CA SER A 305 9.34 -22.72 -13.59
C SER A 305 8.67 -23.01 -12.23
N SER A 306 9.47 -23.36 -11.22
CA SER A 306 9.01 -23.57 -9.85
C SER A 306 8.41 -22.31 -9.23
N MET A 307 9.04 -21.15 -9.42
CA MET A 307 8.54 -19.87 -8.92
C MET A 307 7.24 -19.43 -9.61
N GLU A 308 7.09 -19.68 -10.91
CA GLU A 308 5.83 -19.45 -11.62
C GLU A 308 4.70 -20.32 -11.08
N MET A 309 4.98 -21.60 -10.83
CA MET A 309 4.02 -22.52 -10.20
C MET A 309 3.64 -22.05 -8.78
N ILE A 310 4.61 -21.65 -7.95
CA ILE A 310 4.37 -21.12 -6.61
C ILE A 310 3.47 -19.88 -6.69
N CYS A 311 3.80 -18.93 -7.56
CA CYS A 311 3.02 -17.69 -7.70
C CYS A 311 1.59 -17.98 -8.16
N HIS A 312 1.40 -18.88 -9.13
CA HIS A 312 0.08 -19.25 -9.61
C HIS A 312 -0.78 -19.90 -8.52
N ARG A 313 -0.23 -20.86 -7.77
CA ARG A 313 -0.97 -21.50 -6.66
C ARG A 313 -1.32 -20.51 -5.54
N LEU A 314 -0.47 -19.51 -5.30
CA LEU A 314 -0.74 -18.46 -4.32
C LEU A 314 -1.82 -17.48 -4.76
N GLU A 315 -2.02 -17.25 -6.06
CA GLU A 315 -3.12 -16.39 -6.55
C GLU A 315 -4.47 -16.91 -6.04
N ASP A 316 -4.73 -18.20 -6.20
CA ASP A 316 -5.97 -18.83 -5.76
C ASP A 316 -6.09 -18.82 -4.22
N ARG A 317 -4.99 -19.10 -3.50
CA ARG A 317 -4.98 -19.07 -2.02
C ARG A 317 -5.22 -17.68 -1.44
N VAL A 318 -4.68 -16.64 -2.08
CA VAL A 318 -4.92 -15.25 -1.68
C VAL A 318 -6.40 -14.90 -1.80
N GLU A 319 -7.04 -15.31 -2.89
CA GLU A 319 -8.47 -15.09 -3.12
C GLU A 319 -9.35 -15.89 -2.15
N GLU A 320 -9.01 -17.14 -1.87
CA GLU A 320 -9.70 -17.96 -0.87
C GLU A 320 -9.59 -17.38 0.55
N THR A 321 -8.42 -16.85 0.91
CA THR A 321 -8.13 -16.38 2.27
C THR A 321 -8.70 -15.00 2.54
N LEU A 322 -8.57 -14.08 1.59
CA LEU A 322 -8.95 -12.68 1.76
C LEU A 322 -10.29 -12.34 1.10
N GLY A 323 -10.84 -13.22 0.27
CA GLY A 323 -12.08 -12.98 -0.45
C GLY A 323 -11.92 -12.24 -1.77
N PRO A 324 -12.94 -12.29 -2.64
CA PRO A 324 -12.86 -11.85 -4.03
C PRO A 324 -12.74 -10.33 -4.21
N ILE A 325 -13.32 -9.55 -3.30
CA ILE A 325 -13.35 -8.07 -3.34
C ILE A 325 -12.27 -7.40 -2.49
N SER A 326 -11.37 -8.18 -1.87
CA SER A 326 -10.30 -7.64 -1.04
C SER A 326 -9.33 -6.78 -1.84
N LEU A 327 -9.19 -5.50 -1.46
CA LEU A 327 -8.21 -4.58 -2.04
C LEU A 327 -6.78 -5.08 -1.79
N VAL A 328 -6.52 -5.62 -0.59
CA VAL A 328 -5.24 -6.22 -0.23
C VAL A 328 -5.00 -7.48 -1.06
N GLY A 329 -5.99 -8.37 -1.13
CA GLY A 329 -5.87 -9.61 -1.91
C GLY A 329 -5.58 -9.32 -3.37
N PHE A 330 -6.27 -8.35 -3.96
CA PHE A 330 -6.04 -7.98 -5.35
C PHE A 330 -4.66 -7.34 -5.56
N TYR A 331 -4.23 -6.47 -4.66
CA TYR A 331 -2.87 -5.93 -4.71
C TYR A 331 -1.81 -7.05 -4.71
N LEU A 332 -1.97 -8.05 -3.84
CA LEU A 332 -1.07 -9.20 -3.78
C LEU A 332 -1.10 -10.06 -5.06
N ILE A 333 -2.27 -10.28 -5.65
CA ILE A 333 -2.42 -10.96 -6.94
C ILE A 333 -1.65 -10.23 -8.05
N LEU A 334 -1.73 -8.89 -8.09
CA LEU A 334 -0.95 -8.09 -9.04
C LEU A 334 0.56 -8.23 -8.82
N LEU A 335 1.01 -8.35 -7.57
CA LEU A 335 2.42 -8.60 -7.27
C LEU A 335 2.88 -9.97 -7.79
N LEU A 336 2.11 -11.02 -7.53
CA LEU A 336 2.41 -12.37 -8.00
C LEU A 336 2.50 -12.43 -9.54
N ASN A 337 1.73 -11.59 -10.23
CA ASN A 337 1.69 -11.51 -11.69
C ASN A 337 2.65 -10.48 -12.32
N ALA A 338 3.46 -9.79 -11.52
CA ALA A 338 4.33 -8.73 -12.03
C ALA A 338 5.36 -9.20 -13.06
N ARG A 339 5.87 -10.44 -12.95
CA ARG A 339 6.79 -11.03 -13.94
C ARG A 339 6.07 -11.27 -15.27
N LYS A 340 4.91 -11.94 -15.24
CA LYS A 340 4.09 -12.22 -16.44
C LYS A 340 3.77 -10.92 -17.18
N ALA A 341 3.42 -9.87 -16.45
CA ALA A 341 3.15 -8.56 -17.03
C ALA A 341 4.38 -7.94 -17.71
N LYS A 342 5.52 -7.89 -17.01
CA LYS A 342 6.72 -7.17 -17.48
C LYS A 342 7.50 -7.87 -18.60
N PHE A 343 7.49 -9.20 -18.62
CA PHE A 343 8.36 -9.97 -19.52
C PHE A 343 7.60 -10.68 -20.63
N ILE A 344 6.36 -11.10 -20.36
CA ILE A 344 5.55 -11.84 -21.33
C ILE A 344 4.61 -10.89 -22.09
N HIS A 345 4.31 -9.71 -21.52
CA HIS A 345 3.35 -8.73 -22.08
C HIS A 345 2.00 -9.36 -22.46
N LYS A 346 1.62 -10.44 -21.78
CA LYS A 346 0.40 -11.18 -22.08
C LYS A 346 -0.71 -10.73 -21.15
N THR A 347 -1.82 -10.30 -21.73
CA THR A 347 -3.05 -9.99 -21.01
C THR A 347 -3.63 -11.25 -20.37
N ASP A 348 -3.76 -11.23 -19.05
CA ASP A 348 -4.59 -12.20 -18.33
C ASP A 348 -6.01 -11.63 -18.22
N ASN A 349 -6.95 -12.22 -18.96
CA ASN A 349 -8.34 -11.78 -18.97
C ASN A 349 -9.03 -11.95 -17.60
N LYS A 350 -8.61 -12.90 -16.76
CA LYS A 350 -9.12 -13.05 -15.38
C LYS A 350 -8.70 -11.84 -14.56
N ILE A 351 -7.41 -11.48 -14.60
CA ILE A 351 -6.88 -10.33 -13.84
C ILE A 351 -7.47 -9.02 -14.36
N ARG A 352 -7.54 -8.83 -15.68
CA ARG A 352 -8.15 -7.64 -16.29
C ARG A 352 -9.61 -7.45 -15.89
N ARG A 353 -10.43 -8.51 -15.96
CA ARG A 353 -11.84 -8.43 -15.54
C ARG A 353 -11.94 -8.06 -14.05
N LYS A 354 -11.12 -8.69 -13.21
CA LYS A 354 -11.08 -8.41 -11.78
C LYS A 354 -10.57 -6.98 -11.48
N SER A 355 -9.64 -6.45 -12.27
CA SER A 355 -9.23 -5.04 -12.21
C SER A 355 -10.40 -4.10 -12.44
N LEU A 356 -11.23 -4.35 -13.43
CA LEU A 356 -12.41 -3.52 -13.72
C LEU A 356 -13.45 -3.60 -12.60
N GLU A 357 -13.72 -4.82 -12.13
CA GLU A 357 -14.69 -5.09 -11.06
C GLU A 357 -14.31 -4.38 -9.76
N ILE A 358 -13.07 -4.55 -9.29
CA ILE A 358 -12.63 -3.96 -8.02
C ILE A 358 -12.46 -2.44 -8.16
N THR A 359 -12.00 -1.93 -9.30
CA THR A 359 -11.97 -0.48 -9.54
C THR A 359 -13.37 0.12 -9.42
N ARG A 360 -14.39 -0.54 -9.99
CA ARG A 360 -15.79 -0.10 -9.84
C ARG A 360 -16.26 -0.19 -8.40
N HIS A 361 -15.93 -1.26 -7.68
CA HIS A 361 -16.23 -1.40 -6.24
C HIS A 361 -15.64 -0.24 -5.43
N VAL A 362 -14.36 0.07 -5.63
CA VAL A 362 -13.67 1.16 -4.94
C VAL A 362 -14.28 2.52 -5.28
N GLN A 363 -14.68 2.74 -6.53
CA GLN A 363 -15.36 3.97 -6.92
C GLN A 363 -16.74 4.13 -6.26
N LEU A 364 -17.50 3.04 -6.10
CA LEU A 364 -18.85 3.09 -5.53
C LEU A 364 -18.86 3.18 -4.00
N HIS A 365 -17.94 2.50 -3.33
CA HIS A 365 -17.99 2.33 -1.87
C HIS A 365 -16.99 3.20 -1.11
N HIS A 366 -15.98 3.78 -1.77
CA HIS A 366 -14.94 4.60 -1.14
C HIS A 366 -14.75 5.95 -1.83
N GLU A 367 -15.80 6.47 -2.49
CA GLU A 367 -15.76 7.77 -3.18
C GLU A 367 -15.40 8.93 -2.25
N ASP A 368 -15.81 8.83 -0.98
CA ASP A 368 -15.51 9.78 0.10
C ASP A 368 -14.04 9.76 0.55
N GLN A 369 -13.26 8.77 0.09
CA GLN A 369 -11.85 8.58 0.43
C GLN A 369 -10.95 8.74 -0.81
N PRO A 370 -10.72 9.97 -1.30
CA PRO A 370 -10.07 10.22 -2.58
C PRO A 370 -8.67 9.61 -2.70
N LYS A 371 -7.91 9.55 -1.60
CA LYS A 371 -6.58 8.92 -1.57
C LYS A 371 -6.65 7.42 -1.81
N VAL A 372 -7.58 6.70 -1.18
CA VAL A 372 -7.76 5.26 -1.38
C VAL A 372 -8.06 4.98 -2.84
N VAL A 373 -8.96 5.77 -3.43
CA VAL A 373 -9.34 5.63 -4.82
C VAL A 373 -8.15 5.89 -5.74
N LEU A 374 -7.41 6.99 -5.55
CA LEU A 374 -6.25 7.34 -6.36
C LEU A 374 -5.10 6.33 -6.23
N ASP A 375 -4.80 5.89 -5.00
CA ASP A 375 -3.80 4.84 -4.75
C ASP A 375 -4.18 3.56 -5.50
N PHE A 376 -5.42 3.10 -5.32
CA PHE A 376 -5.87 1.87 -5.95
C PHE A 376 -5.84 1.97 -7.48
N HIS A 377 -6.37 3.06 -8.06
CA HIS A 377 -6.33 3.29 -9.51
C HIS A 377 -4.89 3.27 -10.02
N ARG A 378 -3.97 3.95 -9.33
CA ARG A 378 -2.56 3.98 -9.69
C ARG A 378 -1.96 2.58 -9.75
N TYR A 379 -2.28 1.69 -8.81
CA TYR A 379 -1.77 0.32 -8.84
C TYR A 379 -2.35 -0.52 -9.96
N VAL A 380 -3.66 -0.44 -10.16
CA VAL A 380 -4.34 -1.21 -11.21
C VAL A 380 -3.88 -0.77 -12.59
N ILE A 381 -3.87 0.53 -12.85
CA ILE A 381 -3.48 1.06 -14.16
C ILE A 381 -1.99 0.84 -14.45
N ALA A 382 -1.13 0.86 -13.43
CA ALA A 382 0.28 0.51 -13.59
C ALA A 382 0.50 -0.89 -14.13
N TYR A 383 -0.39 -1.83 -13.80
CA TYR A 383 -0.38 -3.18 -14.34
C TYR A 383 -0.99 -3.21 -15.75
N LEU A 384 -2.20 -2.67 -15.91
CA LEU A 384 -2.96 -2.74 -17.16
C LEU A 384 -2.28 -1.99 -18.33
N SER A 385 -1.63 -0.86 -18.07
CA SER A 385 -0.90 -0.10 -19.10
C SER A 385 0.32 -0.86 -19.63
N ILE A 386 0.77 -1.92 -18.97
CA ILE A 386 1.89 -2.76 -19.43
C ILE A 386 1.37 -3.92 -20.28
N VAL A 387 0.26 -4.55 -19.87
CA VAL A 387 -0.24 -5.78 -20.51
C VAL A 387 -1.26 -5.52 -21.60
N ALA A 388 -2.03 -4.44 -21.49
CA ALA A 388 -3.16 -4.16 -22.37
C ALA A 388 -3.35 -2.65 -22.65
N PRO A 389 -2.29 -1.87 -22.95
CA PRO A 389 -2.39 -0.41 -23.10
C PRO A 389 -3.34 0.05 -24.20
N GLY A 390 -3.54 -0.76 -25.25
CA GLY A 390 -4.40 -0.43 -26.39
C GLY A 390 -5.88 -0.78 -26.21
N GLU A 391 -6.25 -1.46 -25.12
CA GLU A 391 -7.64 -1.83 -24.87
C GLU A 391 -8.46 -0.61 -24.45
N LYS A 392 -9.70 -0.50 -24.94
CA LYS A 392 -10.57 0.65 -24.71
C LYS A 392 -10.89 0.85 -23.22
N ASP A 393 -11.20 -0.23 -22.51
CA ASP A 393 -11.50 -0.21 -21.08
C ASP A 393 -10.31 0.26 -20.22
N VAL A 394 -9.08 -0.08 -20.63
CA VAL A 394 -7.84 0.39 -20.00
C VAL A 394 -7.63 1.88 -20.26
N LEU A 395 -7.85 2.35 -21.49
CA LEU A 395 -7.80 3.78 -21.80
C LEU A 395 -8.84 4.57 -21.00
N ASP A 396 -10.10 4.12 -20.99
CA ASP A 396 -11.18 4.77 -20.25
C ASP A 396 -10.82 4.88 -18.74
N MET A 397 -10.22 3.83 -18.17
CA MET A 397 -9.73 3.85 -16.79
C MET A 397 -8.56 4.83 -16.60
N ALA A 398 -7.61 4.89 -17.53
CA ALA A 398 -6.50 5.85 -17.49
C ALA A 398 -7.01 7.30 -17.55
N GLU A 399 -8.04 7.58 -18.34
CA GLU A 399 -8.67 8.91 -18.43
C GLU A 399 -9.40 9.28 -17.13
N VAL A 400 -10.13 8.34 -16.53
CA VAL A 400 -10.78 8.55 -15.23
C VAL A 400 -9.74 8.81 -14.14
N PHE A 401 -8.65 8.04 -14.12
CA PHE A 401 -7.57 8.25 -13.16
C PHE A 401 -6.87 9.61 -13.38
N TYR A 402 -6.61 9.98 -14.64
CA TYR A 402 -6.04 11.29 -14.99
C TYR A 402 -6.88 12.45 -14.45
N LYS A 403 -8.19 12.47 -14.78
CA LYS A 403 -9.09 13.55 -14.35
C LYS A 403 -9.15 13.69 -12.82
N ARG A 404 -9.31 12.57 -12.11
CA ARG A 404 -9.34 12.58 -10.64
C ARG A 404 -8.00 13.04 -10.03
N ALA A 405 -6.88 12.63 -10.62
CA ALA A 405 -5.56 13.03 -10.15
C ALA A 405 -5.27 14.51 -10.41
N GLU A 406 -5.77 15.07 -11.52
CA GLU A 406 -5.72 16.50 -11.86
C GLU A 406 -6.56 17.32 -10.86
N GLU A 407 -7.82 16.95 -10.64
CA GLU A 407 -8.69 17.58 -9.63
C GLU A 407 -8.06 17.54 -8.23
N TYR A 408 -7.50 16.39 -7.84
CA TYR A 408 -6.80 16.26 -6.56
C TYR A 408 -5.56 17.15 -6.49
N PHE A 409 -4.81 17.26 -7.59
CA PHE A 409 -3.61 18.08 -7.67
C PHE A 409 -3.95 19.57 -7.51
N ASP A 410 -4.93 20.06 -8.24
CA ASP A 410 -5.36 21.46 -8.19
C ASP A 410 -5.82 21.87 -6.79
N LEU A 411 -6.53 20.97 -6.09
CA LEU A 411 -7.02 21.21 -4.73
C LEU A 411 -5.93 21.09 -3.66
N ASN A 412 -4.91 20.27 -3.88
CA ASN A 412 -3.99 19.84 -2.80
C ASN A 412 -2.51 20.15 -3.06
N GLU A 413 -2.11 20.81 -4.16
CA GLU A 413 -0.70 21.08 -4.44
C GLU A 413 -0.01 21.84 -3.29
N HIS A 414 -0.69 22.81 -2.69
CA HIS A 414 -0.11 23.63 -1.62
C HIS A 414 -0.09 22.94 -0.24
N VAL A 415 -0.91 21.92 -0.03
CA VAL A 415 -1.07 21.24 1.27
C VAL A 415 -0.32 19.91 1.27
N GLU A 416 -0.46 19.14 0.21
CA GLU A 416 0.11 17.81 0.02
C GLU A 416 0.85 17.68 -1.31
N GLY A 417 1.51 18.76 -1.76
CA GLY A 417 2.24 18.86 -3.04
C GLY A 417 3.02 17.62 -3.44
N PRO A 418 3.81 17.00 -2.55
CA PRO A 418 4.33 15.64 -2.71
C PRO A 418 3.33 14.62 -3.27
N HIS A 419 2.31 14.20 -2.52
CA HIS A 419 1.40 13.14 -2.94
C HIS A 419 0.55 13.55 -4.14
N ALA A 420 0.12 14.82 -4.18
CA ALA A 420 -0.60 15.38 -5.31
C ALA A 420 0.19 15.23 -6.63
N ARG A 421 1.47 15.61 -6.64
CA ARG A 421 2.36 15.45 -7.81
C ARG A 421 2.61 13.99 -8.16
N LEU A 422 2.62 13.09 -7.17
CA LEU A 422 2.74 11.65 -7.43
C LEU A 422 1.58 11.15 -8.27
N TYR A 423 0.35 11.40 -7.83
CA TYR A 423 -0.83 10.92 -8.52
C TYR A 423 -0.92 11.51 -9.92
N TYR A 424 -0.82 12.84 -10.04
CA TYR A 424 -0.91 13.52 -11.32
C TYR A 424 0.23 13.12 -12.28
N GLY A 425 1.47 13.10 -11.79
CA GLY A 425 2.61 12.68 -12.61
C GLY A 425 2.52 11.21 -13.03
N SER A 426 1.97 10.33 -12.20
CA SER A 426 1.77 8.93 -12.55
C SER A 426 0.60 8.73 -13.53
N SER A 427 -0.51 9.44 -13.34
CA SER A 427 -1.68 9.34 -14.23
C SER A 427 -1.35 9.84 -15.64
N CYS A 428 -0.59 10.92 -15.75
CA CYS A 428 -0.05 11.42 -17.01
C CYS A 428 0.78 10.35 -17.74
N ALA A 429 1.70 9.67 -17.02
CA ALA A 429 2.52 8.63 -17.63
C ALA A 429 1.68 7.47 -18.16
N TYR A 430 0.73 6.96 -17.38
CA TYR A 430 -0.08 5.81 -17.79
C TYR A 430 -1.02 6.14 -18.95
N LEU A 431 -1.66 7.31 -18.92
CA LEU A 431 -2.50 7.77 -20.03
C LEU A 431 -1.67 8.01 -21.30
N ALA A 432 -0.44 8.50 -21.17
CA ALA A 432 0.47 8.65 -22.30
C ALA A 432 0.77 7.30 -22.99
N GLU A 433 1.05 6.24 -22.24
CA GLU A 433 1.26 4.90 -22.83
C GLU A 433 0.03 4.41 -23.59
N CYS A 434 -1.16 4.52 -22.98
CA CYS A 434 -2.41 4.07 -23.60
C CYS A 434 -2.70 4.82 -24.91
N ARG A 435 -2.47 6.15 -24.94
CA ARG A 435 -2.64 6.95 -26.16
C ARG A 435 -1.56 6.65 -27.19
N TYR A 436 -0.31 6.49 -26.80
CA TYR A 436 0.79 6.24 -27.74
C TYR A 436 0.57 4.99 -28.59
N VAL A 437 0.05 3.91 -27.97
CA VAL A 437 -0.20 2.62 -28.62
C VAL A 437 -1.29 2.69 -29.69
N ARG A 438 -2.22 3.65 -29.61
CA ARG A 438 -3.28 3.84 -30.63
C ARG A 438 -2.76 4.28 -31.99
N ASN A 439 -1.49 4.70 -32.05
CA ASN A 439 -0.75 4.92 -33.29
C ASN A 439 -1.41 5.88 -34.31
N ASN A 440 -2.19 6.86 -33.83
CA ASN A 440 -2.65 7.99 -34.64
C ASN A 440 -1.93 9.28 -34.22
N THR A 441 -1.92 10.26 -35.13
CA THR A 441 -1.12 11.48 -34.97
C THR A 441 -1.53 12.31 -33.75
N GLU A 442 -2.84 12.43 -33.50
CA GLU A 442 -3.39 13.22 -32.39
C GLU A 442 -3.04 12.58 -31.04
N ASP A 443 -3.33 11.29 -30.88
CA ASP A 443 -3.05 10.55 -29.65
C ASP A 443 -1.54 10.53 -29.36
N ARG A 444 -0.69 10.35 -30.39
CA ARG A 444 0.77 10.40 -30.21
C ARG A 444 1.26 11.79 -29.79
N HIS A 445 0.69 12.85 -30.34
CA HIS A 445 1.01 14.21 -29.93
C HIS A 445 0.62 14.47 -28.47
N GLN A 446 -0.60 14.08 -28.08
CA GLN A 446 -1.10 14.21 -26.71
C GLN A 446 -0.27 13.34 -25.74
N ALA A 447 0.08 12.12 -26.12
CA ALA A 447 0.93 11.23 -25.33
C ALA A 447 2.30 11.85 -25.01
N ARG A 448 2.95 12.49 -26.00
CA ARG A 448 4.22 13.20 -25.75
C ARG A 448 4.04 14.38 -24.78
N GLY A 449 2.93 15.12 -24.89
CA GLY A 449 2.57 16.18 -23.95
C GLY A 449 2.37 15.68 -22.52
N LEU A 450 1.58 14.61 -22.36
CA LEU A 450 1.33 13.96 -21.07
C LEU A 450 2.62 13.41 -20.45
N LEU A 451 3.45 12.73 -21.24
CA LEU A 451 4.71 12.18 -20.73
C LEU A 451 5.67 13.29 -20.28
N PHE A 452 5.69 14.44 -20.97
CA PHE A 452 6.42 15.62 -20.53
C PHE A 452 5.91 16.15 -19.17
N GLN A 453 4.58 16.24 -18.98
CA GLN A 453 3.99 16.65 -17.69
C GLN A 453 4.36 15.68 -16.56
N SER A 454 4.37 14.37 -16.84
CA SER A 454 4.83 13.36 -15.89
C SER A 454 6.28 13.58 -15.46
N ILE A 455 7.18 13.82 -16.42
CA ILE A 455 8.60 14.11 -16.15
C ILE A 455 8.72 15.36 -15.29
N TRP A 456 7.98 16.42 -15.60
CA TRP A 456 8.00 17.66 -14.81
C TRP A 456 7.55 17.43 -13.37
N CYS A 457 6.49 16.66 -13.14
CA CYS A 457 6.01 16.31 -11.80
C CYS A 457 7.05 15.53 -11.00
N TYR A 458 7.74 14.57 -11.64
CA TYR A 458 8.82 13.84 -10.99
C TYR A 458 10.05 14.72 -10.76
N ALA A 459 10.51 15.53 -11.71
CA ALA A 459 11.67 16.38 -11.51
C ALA A 459 11.51 17.33 -10.30
N ASN A 460 10.29 17.83 -10.05
CA ASN A 460 9.99 18.81 -9.00
C ASN A 460 9.50 18.23 -7.67
N ALA A 461 9.57 16.91 -7.46
CA ALA A 461 9.12 16.27 -6.22
C ALA A 461 10.30 15.85 -5.31
N PRO A 462 10.30 16.18 -4.00
CA PRO A 462 11.42 15.90 -3.09
C PRO A 462 11.81 14.41 -2.94
N TRP A 463 10.86 13.51 -3.19
CA TRP A 463 10.95 12.05 -3.07
C TRP A 463 10.84 11.38 -4.45
N ALA A 464 10.81 12.16 -5.53
CA ALA A 464 10.72 11.60 -6.86
C ALA A 464 11.94 10.76 -7.14
N ASN A 465 11.64 9.53 -7.50
CA ASN A 465 12.61 8.57 -7.92
C ASN A 465 13.27 9.12 -9.20
N ARG A 466 14.44 9.76 -9.06
CA ARG A 466 15.23 10.30 -10.18
C ARG A 466 15.34 9.27 -11.32
N ALA A 467 15.44 7.99 -10.97
CA ALA A 467 15.43 6.89 -11.92
C ALA A 467 14.12 6.77 -12.72
N ASN A 468 12.96 7.08 -12.14
CA ASN A 468 11.68 7.14 -12.87
C ASN A 468 11.65 8.34 -13.83
N ALA A 469 12.09 9.52 -13.38
CA ALA A 469 12.19 10.69 -14.26
C ALA A 469 13.13 10.38 -15.44
N GLU A 470 14.36 9.92 -15.18
CA GLU A 470 15.33 9.55 -16.21
C GLU A 470 14.80 8.48 -17.18
N ARG A 471 14.07 7.47 -16.67
CA ARG A 471 13.42 6.44 -17.50
C ARG A 471 12.38 7.05 -18.44
N GLN A 472 11.52 7.93 -17.93
CA GLN A 472 10.51 8.59 -18.76
C GLN A 472 11.13 9.62 -19.72
N MET A 473 12.20 10.29 -19.33
CA MET A 473 12.96 11.17 -20.22
C MET A 473 13.56 10.40 -21.39
N LYS A 474 14.17 9.24 -21.13
CA LYS A 474 14.68 8.36 -22.21
C LYS A 474 13.56 8.00 -23.19
N LYS A 475 12.41 7.56 -22.67
CA LYS A 475 11.24 7.22 -23.49
C LYS A 475 10.72 8.40 -24.30
N LEU A 476 10.58 9.58 -23.68
CA LEU A 476 10.11 10.78 -24.37
C LEU A 476 11.09 11.21 -25.48
N LYS A 477 12.40 11.08 -25.27
CA LYS A 477 13.40 11.35 -26.32
C LYS A 477 13.17 10.46 -27.54
N GLU A 478 12.99 9.16 -27.33
CA GLU A 478 12.71 8.20 -28.40
C GLU A 478 11.45 8.61 -29.19
N TRP A 479 10.35 8.89 -28.49
CA TRP A 479 9.08 9.31 -29.11
C TRP A 479 9.16 10.65 -29.84
N CYS A 480 9.93 11.61 -29.32
CA CYS A 480 10.12 12.90 -29.97
C CYS A 480 11.01 12.80 -31.21
N VAL A 481 12.06 11.97 -31.17
CA VAL A 481 12.92 11.71 -32.34
C VAL A 481 12.12 11.05 -33.45
N GLU A 482 11.29 10.04 -33.13
CA GLU A 482 10.37 9.41 -34.08
C GLU A 482 9.42 10.41 -34.77
N ALA A 483 8.99 11.44 -34.03
CA ALA A 483 8.05 12.45 -34.52
C ALA A 483 8.69 13.75 -35.05
N ASN A 484 10.03 13.84 -35.06
CA ASN A 484 10.78 15.07 -35.36
C ASN A 484 10.33 16.29 -34.52
N ASP A 485 10.06 16.06 -33.23
CA ASP A 485 9.50 17.04 -32.30
C ASP A 485 10.61 17.85 -31.60
N ALA A 486 11.22 18.76 -32.36
CA ALA A 486 12.36 19.54 -31.89
C ALA A 486 12.03 20.47 -30.72
N GLU A 487 10.80 20.99 -30.66
CA GLU A 487 10.35 21.87 -29.59
C GLU A 487 10.37 21.16 -28.23
N ARG A 488 9.76 19.97 -28.16
CA ARG A 488 9.70 19.20 -26.92
C ARG A 488 11.06 18.64 -26.51
N LEU A 489 11.94 18.32 -27.47
CA LEU A 489 13.34 17.98 -27.18
C LEU A 489 14.09 19.16 -26.54
N ASN A 490 13.83 20.40 -26.98
CA ASN A 490 14.42 21.59 -26.36
C ASN A 490 13.93 21.80 -24.93
N MET A 491 12.62 21.66 -24.69
CA MET A 491 12.06 21.75 -23.34
C MET A 491 12.64 20.67 -22.41
N LEU A 492 12.81 19.46 -22.91
CA LEU A 492 13.35 18.34 -22.14
C LEU A 492 14.79 18.60 -21.68
N ARG A 493 15.63 19.21 -22.53
CA ARG A 493 16.99 19.62 -22.18
C ARG A 493 17.01 20.59 -20.99
N SER A 494 16.05 21.52 -20.94
CA SER A 494 15.95 22.46 -19.81
C SER A 494 15.65 21.77 -18.48
N ILE A 495 14.82 20.72 -18.47
CA ILE A 495 14.54 19.91 -17.27
C ILE A 495 15.78 19.10 -16.88
N GLU A 496 16.48 18.54 -17.85
CA GLU A 496 17.74 17.82 -17.68
C GLU A 496 18.79 18.69 -16.97
N ASP A 497 19.00 19.91 -17.48
CA ASP A 497 19.91 20.88 -16.89
C ASP A 497 19.53 21.27 -15.45
N MET A 498 18.23 21.40 -15.18
CA MET A 498 17.72 21.70 -13.84
C MET A 498 18.01 20.55 -12.87
N MET A 499 17.71 19.31 -13.27
CA MET A 499 18.00 18.12 -12.46
C MET A 499 19.51 17.93 -12.22
N GLU A 500 20.35 18.20 -13.22
CA GLU A 500 21.80 18.17 -13.05
C GLU A 500 22.32 19.24 -12.11
N LYS A 501 21.81 20.47 -12.20
CA LYS A 501 22.18 21.57 -11.29
C LYS A 501 21.83 21.23 -9.84
N GLU A 502 20.62 20.71 -9.59
CA GLU A 502 20.23 20.26 -8.25
C GLU A 502 21.13 19.13 -7.75
N ALA A 503 21.49 18.17 -8.62
CA ALA A 503 22.39 17.08 -8.26
C ALA A 503 23.78 17.58 -7.86
N ARG A 504 24.34 18.55 -8.60
CA ARG A 504 25.64 19.17 -8.29
C ARG A 504 25.59 19.95 -6.98
N GLN A 505 24.48 20.63 -6.69
CA GLN A 505 24.28 21.33 -5.42
C GLN A 505 24.19 20.36 -4.23
N ARG A 506 23.56 19.19 -4.40
CA ARG A 506 23.52 18.13 -3.38
C ARG A 506 24.85 17.35 -3.27
N GLY A 507 25.66 17.37 -4.33
CA GLY A 507 26.98 16.71 -4.42
C GLY A 507 28.19 17.62 -4.19
N GLY A 508 28.01 18.83 -3.64
CA GLY A 508 29.11 19.75 -3.29
C GLY A 508 30.08 19.16 -2.25
N PRO A 509 31.34 19.64 -2.19
CA PRO A 509 32.43 18.93 -1.52
C PRO A 509 32.11 18.67 -0.05
N LEU A 510 32.37 17.43 0.39
CA LEU A 510 32.60 17.11 1.79
C LEU A 510 33.76 17.98 2.27
N ILE A 511 33.47 19.15 2.85
CA ILE A 511 34.44 19.88 3.64
C ILE A 511 34.82 18.93 4.78
N PRO A 512 36.07 18.46 4.87
CA PRO A 512 36.52 17.76 6.06
C PRO A 512 36.34 18.75 7.21
N ARG A 513 35.54 18.41 8.21
CA ARG A 513 35.67 19.07 9.51
C ARG A 513 37.02 18.64 10.05
N ALA A 514 38.04 19.41 9.66
CA ALA A 514 39.33 19.41 10.32
C ALA A 514 39.08 19.68 11.80
N ALA A 515 39.77 18.90 12.63
CA ALA A 515 39.76 18.97 14.07
C ALA A 515 39.92 20.42 14.55
N ALA A 516 39.04 20.83 15.46
CA ALA A 516 39.34 21.90 16.38
C ALA A 516 39.57 21.25 17.75
N THR A 517 40.81 21.38 18.20
CA THR A 517 41.29 21.26 19.58
C THR A 517 40.39 21.98 20.58
#